data_AF-Q3AEX9-F1
#
_entry.id   AF-Q3AEX9-F1
#
_cell.length_a   1.000
_cell.length_b   1.000
_cell.length_c   1.000
_cell.angle_alpha   90.00
_cell.angle_beta   90.00
_cell.angle_gamma   90.00
#
_symmetry.space_group_name_H-M   'P 1'
#
loop_
_entity.id
_entity.type
_entity.pdbx_description
1 polymer ?
#
loop_
_entity_poly.entity_id
_entity_poly.type
_entity_poly.pdbx_seq_one_letter_code
_entity_poly.pdbx_strand_id
1 'polypeptide(L)'
;MILYAEIATWVVSAALFTFWLSFALAGSLAEATDGYVQGLWAKSLVTILGGLAVNLVGMGLPKIKATKIYSAKVLIDKYPLTTWQCLLTLFNGARSKKVIRNIAYLPGLKQVSKTADGSTLILEDAEPPNKKIFIITLLVLFIGIFALFTTPLLMSLIFLNVKKLLIPYLPLEVIEDLFKYFSWLIIGKMILPYIGTSKKYSFITVRFFSKPLKKAYGFPVFVSPLVSFLSSKGVILGLADPQGRIFIDSEYVKNDNYREYLIAHEAGHLLDRKFKMFGMIISPVLVPWGLLIMFTLSSYYQATGYTVIGNFLHTAGLVLIFLLIFIWIKYEELGEYRADDYAIKLIGLTTTEKALEELALAFKTTPEALYGKSSFDIRLERIRTKKFQNIK
;
A
#
# COMPACT_ATOMS: atom_id res chain seq x y z
N MET A 1 -9.84 18.12 -20.58
CA MET A 1 -10.59 16.87 -20.39
C MET A 1 -10.51 16.48 -18.92
N ILE A 2 -11.65 16.28 -18.28
CA ILE A 2 -11.74 15.89 -16.87
C ILE A 2 -11.43 14.40 -16.74
N LEU A 3 -10.65 14.00 -15.73
CA LEU A 3 -10.39 12.59 -15.42
C LEU A 3 -11.48 12.06 -14.47
N TYR A 4 -12.65 11.69 -15.00
CA TYR A 4 -13.80 11.29 -14.18
C TYR A 4 -13.50 10.11 -13.25
N ALA A 5 -12.67 9.16 -13.68
CA ALA A 5 -12.21 8.04 -12.85
C ALA A 5 -11.38 8.50 -11.64
N GLU A 6 -10.52 9.49 -11.80
CA GLU A 6 -9.74 10.07 -10.70
C GLU A 6 -10.68 10.79 -9.71
N ILE A 7 -11.67 11.54 -10.21
CA ILE A 7 -12.68 12.19 -9.36
C ILE A 7 -13.52 11.15 -8.62
N ALA A 8 -14.02 10.14 -9.32
CA ALA A 8 -14.83 9.08 -8.72
C ALA A 8 -14.03 8.34 -7.63
N THR A 9 -12.77 8.00 -7.89
CA THR A 9 -11.90 7.38 -6.88
C THR A 9 -11.66 8.30 -5.69
N TRP A 10 -11.42 9.60 -5.95
CA TRP A 10 -11.20 10.58 -4.89
C TRP A 10 -12.42 10.71 -3.96
N VAL A 11 -13.61 10.77 -4.53
CA VAL A 11 -14.88 10.87 -3.78
C VAL A 11 -15.13 9.59 -2.99
N VAL A 12 -14.95 8.40 -3.59
CA VAL A 12 -15.13 7.13 -2.87
C VAL A 12 -14.11 7.01 -1.74
N SER A 13 -12.87 7.47 -1.95
CA SER A 13 -11.85 7.50 -0.88
C SER A 13 -12.26 8.44 0.26
N ALA A 14 -12.77 9.64 -0.06
CA ALA A 14 -13.31 10.55 0.94
C ALA A 14 -14.44 9.89 1.74
N ALA A 15 -15.38 9.21 1.06
CA ALA A 15 -16.46 8.50 1.72
C ALA A 15 -15.95 7.41 2.68
N LEU A 16 -14.90 6.66 2.29
CA LEU A 16 -14.27 5.67 3.17
C LEU A 16 -13.58 6.32 4.38
N PHE A 17 -12.88 7.45 4.22
CA PHE A 17 -12.30 8.17 5.35
C PHE A 17 -13.36 8.73 6.28
N THR A 18 -14.42 9.33 5.74
CA THR A 18 -15.57 9.79 6.51
C THR A 18 -16.24 8.63 7.23
N PHE A 19 -16.33 7.44 6.63
CA PHE A 19 -16.85 6.23 7.28
C PHE A 19 -16.09 5.91 8.56
N TRP A 20 -14.77 5.74 8.45
CA TRP A 20 -13.97 5.36 9.61
C TRP A 20 -13.86 6.48 10.63
N LEU A 21 -13.83 7.75 10.19
CA LEU A 21 -13.84 8.88 11.11
C LEU A 21 -15.17 8.99 11.87
N SER A 22 -16.29 8.70 11.21
CA SER A 22 -17.61 8.63 11.86
C SER A 22 -17.64 7.56 12.93
N PHE A 23 -17.01 6.42 12.67
CA PHE A 23 -16.89 5.34 13.66
C PHE A 23 -15.96 5.72 14.82
N ALA A 24 -14.85 6.43 14.54
CA ALA A 24 -13.92 6.91 15.57
C ALA A 24 -14.55 7.93 16.52
N LEU A 25 -15.47 8.74 15.98
CA LEU A 25 -16.15 9.82 16.70
C LEU A 25 -17.54 9.40 17.19
N ALA A 26 -17.93 8.13 17.04
CA ALA A 26 -19.30 7.69 17.25
C ALA A 26 -19.81 7.94 18.69
N GLY A 27 -18.95 7.79 19.70
CA GLY A 27 -19.24 8.16 21.10
C GLY A 27 -19.61 9.64 21.23
N SER A 28 -18.76 10.52 20.69
CA SER A 28 -19.01 11.96 20.67
C SER A 28 -20.20 12.39 19.79
N LEU A 29 -20.62 11.57 18.82
CA LEU A 29 -21.77 11.84 17.94
C LEU A 29 -23.12 11.59 18.63
N ALA A 30 -23.17 10.70 19.63
CA ALA A 30 -24.40 10.27 20.30
C ALA A 30 -24.87 11.23 21.41
N GLU A 31 -23.99 12.04 21.99
CA GLU A 31 -24.31 12.98 23.06
C GLU A 31 -24.65 14.37 22.50
N ALA A 32 -25.87 14.56 21.98
CA ALA A 32 -26.40 15.88 21.64
C ALA A 32 -27.54 16.21 22.62
N THR A 33 -27.18 16.84 23.73
CA THR A 33 -28.09 17.23 24.82
C THR A 33 -28.79 18.58 24.62
N ASP A 34 -28.51 19.34 23.56
CA ASP A 34 -29.30 20.52 23.19
C ASP A 34 -29.59 20.50 21.68
N GLY A 35 -30.88 20.55 21.32
CA GLY A 35 -31.34 20.55 19.93
C GLY A 35 -30.82 19.35 19.12
N TYR A 36 -31.28 18.13 19.47
CA TYR A 36 -30.82 16.84 18.90
C TYR A 36 -30.52 16.86 17.39
N VAL A 37 -31.40 17.47 16.60
CA VAL A 37 -31.25 17.56 15.13
C VAL A 37 -30.09 18.48 14.75
N GLN A 38 -29.98 19.69 15.32
CA GLN A 38 -28.92 20.65 15.00
C GLN A 38 -27.53 20.13 15.44
N GLY A 39 -27.44 19.50 16.60
CA GLY A 39 -26.19 18.88 17.07
C GLY A 39 -25.74 17.72 16.19
N LEU A 40 -26.66 16.87 15.72
CA LEU A 40 -26.34 15.75 14.83
C LEU A 40 -25.86 16.23 13.45
N TRP A 41 -26.49 17.27 12.89
CA TRP A 41 -26.08 17.88 11.62
C TRP A 41 -24.71 18.54 11.71
N ALA A 42 -24.44 19.31 12.77
CA ALA A 42 -23.14 19.95 12.99
C ALA A 42 -22.01 18.92 13.10
N LYS A 43 -22.21 17.85 13.89
CA LYS A 43 -21.21 16.78 14.03
C LYS A 43 -21.03 15.96 12.75
N SER A 44 -22.11 15.72 11.99
CA SER A 44 -22.04 15.08 10.68
C SER A 44 -21.23 15.92 9.69
N LEU A 45 -21.45 17.24 9.67
CA LEU A 45 -20.69 18.17 8.84
C LEU A 45 -19.20 18.16 9.23
N VAL A 46 -18.88 18.25 10.52
CA VAL A 46 -17.50 18.17 11.01
C VAL A 46 -16.83 16.86 10.58
N THR A 47 -17.55 15.74 10.64
CA THR A 47 -17.03 14.43 10.25
C THR A 47 -16.81 14.33 8.74
N ILE A 48 -17.71 14.90 7.93
CA ILE A 48 -17.55 14.99 6.47
C ILE A 48 -16.34 15.85 6.14
N LEU A 49 -16.24 17.06 6.73
CA LEU A 49 -15.12 17.97 6.52
C LEU A 49 -13.78 17.35 6.97
N GLY A 50 -13.78 16.67 8.11
CA GLY A 50 -12.63 15.94 8.62
C GLY A 50 -12.22 14.80 7.69
N GLY A 51 -13.16 14.00 7.20
CA GLY A 51 -12.88 12.92 6.23
C GLY A 51 -12.36 13.46 4.90
N LEU A 52 -12.91 14.58 4.41
CA LEU A 52 -12.40 15.29 3.23
C LEU A 52 -10.98 15.84 3.46
N ALA A 53 -10.69 16.41 4.63
CA ALA A 53 -9.37 16.91 4.97
C ALA A 53 -8.34 15.78 5.07
N VAL A 54 -8.67 14.68 5.74
CA VAL A 54 -7.83 13.47 5.81
C VAL A 54 -7.60 12.89 4.41
N ASN A 55 -8.65 12.83 3.58
CA ASN A 55 -8.54 12.40 2.19
C ASN A 55 -7.64 13.33 1.36
N LEU A 56 -7.70 14.64 1.57
CA LEU A 56 -6.85 15.62 0.91
C LEU A 56 -5.37 15.45 1.32
N VAL A 57 -5.10 15.18 2.59
CA VAL A 57 -3.74 14.87 3.06
C VAL A 57 -3.24 13.58 2.42
N GLY A 58 -4.07 12.51 2.45
CA GLY A 58 -3.72 11.20 1.91
C GLY A 58 -3.59 11.12 0.38
N MET A 59 -4.59 11.57 -0.40
CA MET A 59 -4.81 11.14 -1.80
C MET A 59 -4.33 12.04 -2.96
N GLY A 60 -4.50 13.36 -3.07
CA GLY A 60 -5.07 14.36 -2.22
C GLY A 60 -5.89 15.35 -3.03
N LEU A 61 -5.42 15.96 -4.14
CA LEU A 61 -6.35 16.55 -5.11
C LEU A 61 -6.45 15.67 -6.36
N PRO A 62 -7.66 15.49 -6.92
CA PRO A 62 -7.83 14.79 -8.18
C PRO A 62 -7.09 15.55 -9.29
N LYS A 63 -6.42 14.80 -10.17
CA LYS A 63 -5.65 15.39 -11.27
C LYS A 63 -6.57 15.72 -12.45
N ILE A 64 -6.31 16.85 -13.11
CA ILE A 64 -6.81 17.11 -14.47
C ILE A 64 -5.83 16.45 -15.45
N LYS A 65 -6.32 16.04 -16.63
CA LYS A 65 -5.50 15.40 -17.67
C LYS A 65 -4.22 16.20 -17.89
N ALA A 66 -3.06 15.57 -17.67
CA ALA A 66 -1.77 16.20 -17.90
C ALA A 66 -1.53 16.30 -19.42
N THR A 67 -1.41 17.52 -19.92
CA THR A 67 -1.38 17.82 -21.37
C THR A 67 0.02 17.86 -21.99
N LYS A 68 1.10 17.76 -21.22
CA LYS A 68 2.47 17.90 -21.75
C LYS A 68 3.36 16.75 -21.31
N ILE A 69 3.62 15.83 -22.24
CA ILE A 69 4.78 14.93 -22.19
C ILE A 69 5.50 15.15 -23.51
N TYR A 70 6.62 15.88 -23.46
CA TYR A 70 7.40 16.29 -24.63
C TYR A 70 8.34 15.20 -25.16
N SER A 71 8.34 14.02 -24.53
CA SER A 71 9.21 12.91 -24.90
C SER A 71 8.44 11.85 -25.70
N ALA A 72 9.16 11.21 -26.63
CA ALA A 72 8.66 10.06 -27.37
C ALA A 72 8.22 8.97 -26.37
N LYS A 73 7.01 8.44 -26.58
CA LYS A 73 6.44 7.36 -25.77
C LYS A 73 6.75 6.02 -26.41
N VAL A 74 7.19 5.07 -25.61
CA VAL A 74 7.30 3.66 -25.97
C VAL A 74 6.09 2.94 -25.37
N LEU A 75 5.22 2.42 -26.24
CA LEU A 75 4.11 1.59 -25.83
C LEU A 75 4.64 0.27 -25.28
N ILE A 76 4.26 -0.08 -24.06
CA ILE A 76 4.60 -1.37 -23.47
C ILE A 76 3.46 -2.34 -23.73
N ASP A 77 2.24 -1.97 -23.33
CA ASP A 77 1.12 -2.91 -23.40
C ASP A 77 -0.26 -2.31 -23.20
N LYS A 78 -1.28 -3.15 -23.44
CA LYS A 78 -2.69 -2.89 -23.12
C LYS A 78 -3.24 -3.96 -22.18
N TYR A 79 -3.99 -3.54 -21.16
CA TYR A 79 -4.56 -4.39 -20.11
C TYR A 79 -6.05 -4.10 -19.94
N PRO A 80 -6.94 -5.10 -20.05
CA PRO A 80 -8.35 -4.92 -19.76
C PRO A 80 -8.56 -4.85 -18.24
N LEU A 81 -9.10 -3.73 -17.75
CA LEU A 81 -9.43 -3.58 -16.33
C LEU A 81 -10.94 -3.51 -16.12
N THR A 82 -11.39 -4.19 -15.07
CA THR A 82 -12.73 -3.99 -14.48
C THR A 82 -12.78 -2.68 -13.70
N THR A 83 -13.99 -2.19 -13.43
CA THR A 83 -14.23 -1.01 -12.57
C THR A 83 -13.50 -1.12 -11.24
N TRP A 84 -13.59 -2.28 -10.58
CA TRP A 84 -12.97 -2.52 -9.28
C TRP A 84 -11.44 -2.53 -9.34
N GLN A 85 -10.85 -3.19 -10.33
CA GLN A 85 -9.39 -3.22 -10.51
C GLN A 85 -8.83 -1.82 -10.79
N CYS A 86 -9.55 -1.02 -11.59
CA CYS A 86 -9.16 0.36 -11.84
C CYS A 86 -9.28 1.23 -10.58
N LEU A 87 -10.38 1.11 -9.81
CA LEU A 87 -10.53 1.79 -8.53
C LEU A 87 -9.38 1.43 -7.58
N LEU A 88 -9.06 0.15 -7.40
CA LEU A 88 -7.95 -0.29 -6.56
C LEU A 88 -6.60 0.25 -7.05
N THR A 89 -6.39 0.31 -8.36
CA THR A 89 -5.18 0.92 -8.94
C THR A 89 -5.08 2.40 -8.59
N LEU A 90 -6.20 3.13 -8.68
CA LEU A 90 -6.27 4.56 -8.42
C LEU A 90 -6.20 4.89 -6.93
N PHE A 91 -6.84 4.09 -6.06
CA PHE A 91 -6.70 4.16 -4.61
C PHE A 91 -5.23 3.99 -4.24
N ASN A 92 -4.57 2.94 -4.73
CA ASN A 92 -3.15 2.71 -4.45
C ASN A 92 -2.20 3.71 -5.13
N GLY A 93 -2.74 4.72 -5.82
CA GLY A 93 -2.34 6.09 -5.48
C GLY A 93 -0.93 6.55 -5.82
N ALA A 94 -0.29 6.07 -6.89
CA ALA A 94 1.06 6.55 -7.22
C ALA A 94 1.08 8.07 -7.51
N ARG A 95 1.30 8.86 -6.47
CA ARG A 95 1.62 10.30 -6.49
C ARG A 95 3.06 10.56 -6.92
N SER A 96 3.79 9.53 -7.33
CA SER A 96 5.13 9.68 -7.86
C SER A 96 5.10 10.63 -9.06
N LYS A 97 6.02 11.62 -9.10
CA LYS A 97 6.26 12.44 -10.29
C LYS A 97 6.58 11.59 -11.53
N LYS A 98 7.05 10.35 -11.32
CA LYS A 98 7.40 9.38 -12.36
C LYS A 98 6.22 8.54 -12.86
N VAL A 99 5.00 8.68 -12.31
CA VAL A 99 3.82 7.98 -12.81
C VAL A 99 2.72 8.99 -13.15
N ILE A 100 2.39 9.07 -14.43
CA ILE A 100 1.32 9.91 -14.94
C ILE A 100 0.08 9.06 -15.17
N ARG A 101 -1.02 9.42 -14.52
CA ARG A 101 -2.31 8.76 -14.67
C ARG A 101 -3.25 9.69 -15.43
N ASN A 102 -3.55 9.30 -16.66
CA ASN A 102 -4.48 9.95 -17.56
C ASN A 102 -5.67 9.01 -17.82
N ILE A 103 -6.20 8.43 -16.75
CA ILE A 103 -7.35 7.52 -16.79
C ILE A 103 -8.60 8.36 -16.55
N ALA A 104 -9.45 8.48 -17.57
CA ALA A 104 -10.69 9.22 -17.49
C ALA A 104 -11.88 8.33 -17.12
N TYR A 105 -11.83 7.02 -17.40
CA TYR A 105 -12.95 6.10 -17.15
C TYR A 105 -12.53 4.89 -16.34
N LEU A 106 -13.43 4.35 -15.52
CA LEU A 106 -13.09 3.23 -14.62
C LEU A 106 -12.90 1.90 -15.39
N PRO A 107 -13.92 1.32 -16.04
CA PRO A 107 -13.74 0.10 -16.80
C PRO A 107 -13.08 0.34 -18.17
N GLY A 108 -12.62 -0.75 -18.77
CA GLY A 108 -12.19 -0.80 -20.17
C GLY A 108 -10.69 -1.07 -20.34
N LEU A 109 -10.24 -0.98 -21.58
CA LEU A 109 -8.85 -1.25 -21.94
C LEU A 109 -7.95 -0.08 -21.51
N LYS A 110 -6.96 -0.37 -20.68
CA LYS A 110 -5.95 0.61 -20.23
C LYS A 110 -4.64 0.35 -20.94
N GLN A 111 -3.96 1.43 -21.28
CA GLN A 111 -2.67 1.42 -21.93
C GLN A 111 -1.58 1.79 -20.93
N VAL A 112 -0.46 1.05 -20.99
CA VAL A 112 0.76 1.35 -20.26
C VAL A 112 1.85 1.71 -21.25
N SER A 113 2.43 2.89 -21.07
CA SER A 113 3.59 3.34 -21.84
C SER A 113 4.68 3.87 -20.90
N LYS A 114 5.92 3.89 -21.36
CA LYS A 114 7.02 4.61 -20.71
C LYS A 114 7.53 5.70 -21.65
N THR A 115 8.13 6.73 -21.09
CA THR A 115 8.99 7.64 -21.86
C THR A 115 10.20 6.88 -22.40
N ALA A 116 10.76 7.28 -23.54
CA ALA A 116 11.87 6.58 -24.18
C ALA A 116 13.13 6.43 -23.31
N ASP A 117 13.32 7.36 -22.36
CA ASP A 117 14.37 7.35 -21.33
C ASP A 117 14.04 6.47 -20.11
N GLY A 118 12.90 5.77 -20.10
CA GLY A 118 12.45 4.89 -19.00
C GLY A 118 12.04 5.60 -17.71
N SER A 119 12.18 6.93 -17.65
CA SER A 119 12.07 7.71 -16.41
C SER A 119 10.64 7.85 -15.89
N THR A 120 9.65 7.80 -16.78
CA THR A 120 8.24 8.06 -16.47
C THR A 120 7.33 6.99 -17.06
N LEU A 121 6.47 6.42 -16.22
CA LEU A 121 5.37 5.55 -16.63
C LEU A 121 4.10 6.36 -16.85
N ILE A 122 3.34 6.02 -17.88
CA ILE A 122 2.10 6.67 -18.24
C ILE A 122 1.01 5.60 -18.34
N LEU A 123 -0.03 5.75 -17.53
CA LEU A 123 -1.25 4.95 -17.56
C LEU A 123 -2.37 5.80 -18.17
N GLU A 124 -2.97 5.34 -19.26
CA GLU A 124 -4.02 6.08 -19.97
C GLU A 124 -5.12 5.15 -20.50
N ASP A 125 -6.27 5.71 -20.86
CA ASP A 125 -7.30 4.94 -21.58
C ASP A 125 -6.78 4.59 -22.97
N ALA A 126 -6.85 3.30 -23.35
CA ALA A 126 -6.38 2.84 -24.65
C ALA A 126 -7.33 3.22 -25.80
N GLU A 127 -8.60 3.47 -25.47
CA GLU A 127 -9.69 3.70 -26.42
C GLU A 127 -10.61 4.81 -25.91
N PRO A 128 -11.27 5.56 -26.82
CA PRO A 128 -12.33 6.48 -26.43
C PRO A 128 -13.48 5.69 -25.77
N PRO A 129 -14.17 6.28 -24.78
CA PRO A 129 -15.24 5.60 -24.06
C PRO A 129 -16.44 5.35 -24.97
N ASN A 130 -17.11 4.23 -24.76
CA ASN A 130 -18.50 4.10 -25.18
C ASN A 130 -19.44 4.66 -24.08
N LYS A 131 -20.70 4.92 -24.47
CA LYS A 131 -21.72 5.48 -23.56
C LYS A 131 -21.89 4.65 -22.27
N LYS A 132 -21.76 3.33 -22.35
CA LYS A 132 -21.90 2.42 -21.20
C LYS A 132 -20.79 2.63 -20.16
N ILE A 133 -19.54 2.72 -20.60
CA ILE A 133 -18.37 2.96 -19.73
C ILE A 133 -18.48 4.31 -19.01
N PHE A 134 -18.97 5.33 -19.73
CA PHE A 134 -19.23 6.65 -19.16
C PHE A 134 -20.28 6.59 -18.05
N ILE A 135 -21.43 5.97 -18.32
CA ILE A 135 -22.52 5.84 -17.34
C ILE A 135 -22.05 5.09 -16.08
N ILE A 136 -21.30 4.00 -16.23
CA ILE A 136 -20.76 3.25 -15.09
C ILE A 136 -19.84 4.14 -14.23
N THR A 137 -19.00 4.95 -14.85
CA THR A 137 -18.10 5.86 -14.13
C THR A 137 -18.88 6.92 -13.34
N LEU A 138 -19.94 7.49 -13.94
CA LEU A 138 -20.83 8.43 -13.25
C LEU A 138 -21.58 7.77 -12.09
N LEU A 139 -22.09 6.55 -12.28
CA LEU A 139 -22.80 5.82 -11.22
C LEU A 139 -21.91 5.63 -9.98
N VAL A 140 -20.65 5.23 -10.17
CA VAL A 140 -19.69 5.09 -9.06
C VAL A 140 -19.45 6.42 -8.35
N LEU A 141 -19.35 7.52 -9.09
CA LEU A 141 -19.22 8.86 -8.51
C LEU A 141 -20.45 9.22 -7.66
N PHE A 142 -21.66 8.98 -8.17
CA PHE A 142 -22.89 9.24 -7.41
C PHE A 142 -22.99 8.38 -6.14
N ILE A 143 -22.62 7.10 -6.22
CA ILE A 143 -22.55 6.21 -5.04
C ILE A 143 -21.57 6.76 -4.00
N GLY A 144 -20.39 7.22 -4.44
CA GLY A 144 -19.40 7.83 -3.55
C GLY A 144 -19.93 9.09 -2.85
N ILE A 145 -20.58 9.99 -3.59
CA ILE A 145 -21.19 11.20 -3.02
C ILE A 145 -22.27 10.81 -2.02
N PHE A 146 -23.19 9.92 -2.40
CA PHE A 146 -24.27 9.47 -1.52
C PHE A 146 -23.70 8.89 -0.22
N ALA A 147 -22.73 7.98 -0.31
CA ALA A 147 -22.08 7.38 0.84
C ALA A 147 -21.42 8.43 1.74
N LEU A 148 -20.73 9.43 1.18
CA LEU A 148 -20.07 10.49 1.94
C LEU A 148 -21.05 11.20 2.90
N PHE A 149 -22.28 11.50 2.45
CA PHE A 149 -23.27 12.22 3.23
C PHE A 149 -24.09 11.32 4.17
N THR A 150 -24.38 10.08 3.78
CA THR A 150 -25.23 9.20 4.60
C THR A 150 -24.47 8.47 5.69
N THR A 151 -23.15 8.30 5.55
CA THR A 151 -22.36 7.46 6.45
C THR A 151 -22.32 7.93 7.90
N PRO A 152 -22.13 9.24 8.22
CA PRO A 152 -22.11 9.69 9.61
C PRO A 152 -23.39 9.32 10.39
N LEU A 153 -24.55 9.47 9.74
CA LEU A 153 -25.85 9.12 10.31
C LEU A 153 -25.97 7.61 10.56
N LEU A 154 -25.61 6.81 9.55
CA LEU A 154 -25.65 5.35 9.66
C LEU A 154 -24.72 4.83 10.78
N MET A 155 -23.52 5.38 10.90
CA MET A 155 -22.56 4.98 11.94
C MET A 155 -23.04 5.36 13.34
N SER A 156 -23.66 6.53 13.51
CA SER A 156 -24.28 6.91 14.79
C SER A 156 -25.35 5.91 15.22
N LEU A 157 -26.21 5.46 14.30
CA LEU A 157 -27.23 4.44 14.58
C LEU A 157 -26.61 3.08 14.94
N ILE A 158 -25.57 2.65 14.21
CA ILE A 158 -24.84 1.41 14.52
C ILE A 158 -24.22 1.49 15.92
N PHE A 159 -23.55 2.59 16.24
CA PHE A 159 -22.95 2.80 17.56
C PHE A 159 -24.00 2.78 18.67
N LEU A 160 -25.13 3.46 18.52
CA LEU A 160 -26.22 3.44 19.52
C LEU A 160 -26.72 2.01 19.79
N ASN A 161 -26.84 1.18 18.75
CA ASN A 161 -27.25 -0.21 18.90
C ASN A 161 -26.18 -1.06 19.58
N VAL A 162 -24.91 -0.92 19.20
CA VAL A 162 -23.81 -1.67 19.84
C VAL A 162 -23.59 -1.22 21.29
N LYS A 163 -23.67 0.09 21.57
CA LYS A 163 -23.62 0.66 22.93
C LYS A 163 -24.68 0.03 23.81
N LYS A 164 -25.94 -0.02 23.36
CA LYS A 164 -27.04 -0.67 24.11
C LYS A 164 -26.75 -2.13 24.43
N LEU A 165 -26.12 -2.86 23.50
CA LEU A 165 -25.79 -4.27 23.68
C LEU A 165 -24.63 -4.49 24.67
N LEU A 166 -23.63 -3.60 24.65
CA LEU A 166 -22.37 -3.78 25.38
C LEU A 166 -22.34 -3.10 26.76
N ILE A 167 -23.18 -2.08 27.00
CA ILE A 167 -23.20 -1.33 28.26
C ILE A 167 -23.44 -2.19 29.52
N PRO A 168 -24.16 -3.34 29.48
CA PRO A 168 -24.27 -4.21 30.66
C PRO A 168 -22.97 -4.92 31.03
N TYR A 169 -22.00 -4.99 30.11
CA TYR A 169 -20.79 -5.79 30.26
C TYR A 169 -19.52 -4.93 30.36
N LEU A 170 -19.55 -3.69 29.84
CA LEU A 170 -18.38 -2.82 29.76
C LEU A 170 -18.76 -1.37 30.12
N PRO A 171 -17.86 -0.63 30.81
CA PRO A 171 -18.00 0.81 30.99
C PRO A 171 -18.12 1.53 29.64
N LEU A 172 -18.85 2.65 29.62
CA LEU A 172 -19.09 3.43 28.40
C LEU A 172 -17.77 3.90 27.78
N GLU A 173 -16.83 4.34 28.60
CA GLU A 173 -15.51 4.81 28.20
C GLU A 173 -14.74 3.74 27.42
N VAL A 174 -14.87 2.47 27.83
CA VAL A 174 -14.20 1.33 27.18
C VAL A 174 -14.84 1.03 25.82
N ILE A 175 -16.17 1.13 25.72
CA ILE A 175 -16.89 0.95 24.46
C ILE A 175 -16.49 2.05 23.47
N GLU A 176 -16.43 3.30 23.92
CA GLU A 176 -16.03 4.43 23.07
C GLU A 176 -14.58 4.32 22.60
N ASP A 177 -13.66 3.98 23.50
CA ASP A 177 -12.25 3.79 23.17
C ASP A 177 -12.01 2.60 22.24
N LEU A 178 -12.77 1.50 22.36
CA LEU A 178 -12.71 0.37 21.43
C LEU A 178 -13.02 0.82 20.00
N PHE A 179 -14.10 1.58 19.81
CA PHE A 179 -14.51 2.09 18.49
C PHE A 179 -13.49 3.07 17.93
N LYS A 180 -12.99 3.96 18.79
CA LYS A 180 -11.94 4.93 18.47
C LYS A 180 -10.67 4.24 18.01
N TYR A 181 -10.09 3.34 18.81
CA TYR A 181 -8.84 2.67 18.48
C TYR A 181 -8.97 1.77 17.26
N PHE A 182 -10.07 1.02 17.14
CA PHE A 182 -10.31 0.20 15.94
C PHE A 182 -10.36 1.06 14.68
N SER A 183 -11.07 2.19 14.71
CA SER A 183 -11.14 3.11 13.57
C SER A 183 -9.79 3.71 13.23
N TRP A 184 -9.04 4.17 14.23
CA TRP A 184 -7.71 4.73 14.00
C TRP A 184 -6.73 3.71 13.44
N LEU A 185 -6.85 2.42 13.80
CA LEU A 185 -6.08 1.36 13.16
C LEU A 185 -6.42 1.21 11.67
N ILE A 186 -7.70 1.28 11.30
CA ILE A 186 -8.11 1.18 9.89
C ILE A 186 -7.73 2.44 9.11
N ILE A 187 -7.98 3.64 9.64
CA ILE A 187 -7.57 4.92 9.06
C ILE A 187 -6.05 4.93 8.88
N GLY A 188 -5.31 4.54 9.91
CA GLY A 188 -3.86 4.41 9.86
C GLY A 188 -3.41 3.49 8.73
N LYS A 189 -4.02 2.30 8.59
CA LYS A 189 -3.75 1.36 7.49
C LYS A 189 -4.08 1.95 6.11
N MET A 190 -5.15 2.73 5.99
CA MET A 190 -5.53 3.40 4.74
C MET A 190 -4.56 4.53 4.40
N ILE A 191 -4.06 5.26 5.40
CA ILE A 191 -3.14 6.39 5.22
C ILE A 191 -1.68 5.93 5.04
N LEU A 192 -1.30 4.79 5.61
CA LEU A 192 0.08 4.27 5.62
C LEU A 192 0.76 4.23 4.24
N PRO A 193 0.07 3.82 3.15
CA PRO A 193 0.63 3.89 1.80
C PRO A 193 1.00 5.30 1.32
N TYR A 194 0.46 6.35 1.97
CA TYR A 194 0.64 7.74 1.56
C TYR A 194 1.58 8.55 2.48
N ILE A 195 1.75 8.16 3.76
CA ILE A 195 2.55 8.92 4.75
C ILE A 195 3.90 8.27 5.10
N GLY A 196 3.98 6.94 5.16
CA GLY A 196 5.13 6.28 5.81
C GLY A 196 5.90 5.29 4.93
N THR A 197 5.27 4.73 3.90
CA THR A 197 5.94 3.80 3.00
C THR A 197 5.95 4.40 1.63
N SER A 198 7.14 4.53 1.06
CA SER A 198 7.29 5.07 -0.28
C SER A 198 6.93 4.06 -1.38
N LYS A 199 6.08 3.09 -1.04
CA LYS A 199 5.62 2.05 -1.93
C LYS A 199 4.60 2.66 -2.89
N LYS A 200 5.08 2.89 -4.11
CA LYS A 200 4.41 3.67 -5.16
C LYS A 200 3.15 2.97 -5.71
N TYR A 201 3.04 1.64 -5.58
CA TYR A 201 1.83 0.84 -5.86
C TYR A 201 1.77 -0.37 -4.91
N SER A 202 0.58 -0.96 -4.72
CA SER A 202 0.44 -2.23 -4.00
C SER A 202 0.74 -3.42 -4.92
N PHE A 203 1.10 -4.57 -4.32
CA PHE A 203 1.26 -5.85 -5.04
C PHE A 203 0.03 -6.19 -5.89
N ILE A 204 -1.16 -5.80 -5.43
CA ILE A 204 -2.42 -6.05 -6.13
C ILE A 204 -2.43 -5.37 -7.50
N THR A 205 -1.93 -4.13 -7.59
CA THR A 205 -1.84 -3.40 -8.86
C THR A 205 -0.90 -4.08 -9.84
N VAL A 206 0.26 -4.57 -9.38
CA VAL A 206 1.23 -5.29 -10.22
C VAL A 206 0.60 -6.51 -10.89
N ARG A 207 -0.21 -7.26 -10.15
CA ARG A 207 -0.93 -8.43 -10.67
C ARG A 207 -1.85 -8.06 -11.84
N PHE A 208 -2.56 -6.93 -11.74
CA PHE A 208 -3.48 -6.49 -12.80
C PHE A 208 -2.77 -6.06 -14.08
N PHE A 209 -1.56 -5.53 -13.96
CA PHE A 209 -0.72 -5.13 -15.10
C PHE A 209 0.43 -6.11 -15.31
N SER A 210 0.11 -7.38 -15.52
CA SER A 210 1.13 -8.42 -15.73
C SER A 210 0.78 -9.40 -16.84
N LYS A 211 1.81 -9.98 -17.44
CA LYS A 211 1.70 -11.04 -18.44
C LYS A 211 2.51 -12.27 -18.03
N PRO A 212 2.05 -13.49 -18.33
CA PRO A 212 2.81 -14.70 -18.05
C PRO A 212 4.12 -14.71 -18.85
N LEU A 213 5.21 -15.16 -18.21
CA LEU A 213 6.52 -15.33 -18.84
C LEU A 213 6.88 -16.81 -18.97
N LYS A 214 7.08 -17.49 -17.83
CA LYS A 214 7.45 -18.91 -17.74
C LYS A 214 7.19 -19.46 -16.35
N LYS A 215 7.42 -20.76 -16.15
CA LYS A 215 7.53 -21.37 -14.82
C LYS A 215 9.01 -21.60 -14.51
N ALA A 216 9.46 -21.26 -13.30
CA ALA A 216 10.84 -21.44 -12.86
C ALA A 216 10.89 -21.77 -11.36
N TYR A 217 11.76 -22.71 -10.97
CA TYR A 217 11.93 -23.18 -9.59
C TYR A 217 10.61 -23.55 -8.88
N GLY A 218 9.62 -24.05 -9.65
CA GLY A 218 8.30 -24.41 -9.14
C GLY A 218 7.27 -23.27 -9.11
N PHE A 219 7.66 -22.02 -9.40
CA PHE A 219 6.79 -20.85 -9.33
C PHE A 219 6.44 -20.28 -10.73
N PRO A 220 5.20 -19.80 -10.95
CA PRO A 220 4.86 -19.03 -12.14
C PRO A 220 5.49 -17.63 -12.09
N VAL A 221 6.12 -17.25 -13.20
CA VAL A 221 6.83 -15.98 -13.40
C VAL A 221 6.03 -15.13 -14.38
N PHE A 222 5.87 -13.86 -14.04
CA PHE A 222 5.15 -12.85 -14.81
C PHE A 222 6.05 -11.63 -15.07
N VAL A 223 5.77 -10.92 -16.15
CA VAL A 223 6.37 -9.62 -16.45
C VAL A 223 5.37 -8.53 -16.10
N SER A 224 5.81 -7.50 -15.38
CA SER A 224 4.98 -6.33 -15.12
C SER A 224 5.79 -5.03 -15.20
N PRO A 225 5.37 -4.04 -15.99
CA PRO A 225 6.05 -2.75 -16.08
C PRO A 225 5.87 -1.88 -14.82
N LEU A 226 5.05 -2.31 -13.86
CA LEU A 226 4.82 -1.60 -12.60
C LEU A 226 5.82 -1.96 -11.51
N VAL A 227 6.63 -3.01 -11.69
CA VAL A 227 7.56 -3.50 -10.65
C VAL A 227 8.57 -2.43 -10.26
N SER A 228 9.21 -1.75 -11.23
CA SER A 228 10.13 -0.63 -10.94
C SER A 228 9.46 0.57 -10.26
N PHE A 229 8.13 0.64 -10.31
CA PHE A 229 7.34 1.70 -9.70
C PHE A 229 6.67 1.20 -8.42
N LEU A 230 7.29 0.26 -7.69
CA LEU A 230 6.84 -0.18 -6.36
C LEU A 230 7.58 0.47 -5.20
N SER A 231 8.73 1.10 -5.39
CA SER A 231 9.49 1.76 -4.30
C SER A 231 9.98 3.15 -4.71
N SER A 232 10.06 4.07 -3.75
CA SER A 232 10.72 5.37 -3.98
C SER A 232 12.20 5.38 -3.67
N LYS A 233 12.74 4.37 -2.98
CA LYS A 233 14.10 4.38 -2.44
C LYS A 233 15.08 3.51 -3.24
N GLY A 234 14.65 2.91 -4.34
CA GLY A 234 15.51 2.08 -5.17
C GLY A 234 14.78 1.52 -6.38
N VAL A 235 15.55 0.92 -7.28
CA VAL A 235 15.04 0.20 -8.43
C VAL A 235 14.64 -1.21 -7.95
N ILE A 236 13.34 -1.42 -7.71
CA ILE A 236 12.81 -2.78 -7.51
C ILE A 236 12.73 -3.44 -8.88
N LEU A 237 13.45 -4.55 -9.05
CA LEU A 237 13.56 -5.24 -10.33
C LEU A 237 12.73 -6.52 -10.39
N GLY A 238 12.47 -7.10 -9.22
CA GLY A 238 11.68 -8.31 -9.02
C GLY A 238 10.73 -8.16 -7.84
N LEU A 239 9.73 -9.05 -7.77
CA LEU A 239 8.78 -9.08 -6.68
C LEU A 239 8.25 -10.50 -6.43
N ALA A 240 8.54 -11.02 -5.24
CA ALA A 240 7.95 -12.23 -4.71
C ALA A 240 6.57 -11.96 -4.10
N ASP A 241 5.53 -12.48 -4.74
CA ASP A 241 4.15 -12.33 -4.31
C ASP A 241 3.79 -13.40 -3.26
N PRO A 242 3.12 -13.03 -2.14
CA PRO A 242 2.71 -13.99 -1.12
C PRO A 242 1.87 -15.17 -1.62
N GLN A 243 1.21 -15.05 -2.79
CA GLN A 243 0.47 -16.14 -3.43
C GLN A 243 1.37 -17.10 -4.24
N GLY A 244 2.70 -17.02 -4.08
CA GLY A 244 3.64 -17.92 -4.75
C GLY A 244 3.87 -17.58 -6.22
N ARG A 245 3.90 -16.30 -6.56
CA ARG A 245 4.16 -15.82 -7.93
C ARG A 245 5.38 -14.90 -7.93
N ILE A 246 6.08 -14.85 -9.04
CA ILE A 246 7.24 -13.97 -9.24
C ILE A 246 6.87 -12.95 -10.31
N PHE A 247 7.08 -11.67 -10.04
CA PHE A 247 6.92 -10.59 -11.03
C PHE A 247 8.29 -9.95 -11.28
N ILE A 248 8.59 -9.64 -12.54
CA ILE A 248 9.85 -8.99 -12.94
C ILE A 248 9.53 -7.78 -13.80
N ASP A 249 10.35 -6.74 -13.70
CA ASP A 249 10.23 -5.60 -14.59
C ASP A 249 10.49 -5.97 -16.06
N SER A 250 9.63 -5.48 -16.94
CA SER A 250 9.70 -5.64 -18.40
C SER A 250 11.05 -5.30 -19.04
N GLU A 251 11.81 -4.38 -18.46
CA GLU A 251 13.09 -3.92 -19.01
C GLU A 251 14.21 -4.94 -18.79
N TYR A 252 14.20 -5.60 -17.62
CA TYR A 252 15.27 -6.50 -17.19
C TYR A 252 15.05 -7.96 -17.60
N VAL A 253 13.89 -8.26 -18.19
CA VAL A 253 13.57 -9.59 -18.75
C VAL A 253 14.36 -9.88 -20.04
N LYS A 254 14.88 -8.84 -20.72
CA LYS A 254 15.59 -8.98 -22.00
C LYS A 254 17.02 -9.50 -21.89
N ASN A 255 17.69 -9.27 -20.76
CA ASN A 255 19.02 -9.81 -20.48
C ASN A 255 18.87 -11.11 -19.68
N ASP A 256 19.36 -12.20 -20.24
CA ASP A 256 19.20 -13.53 -19.66
C ASP A 256 19.87 -13.67 -18.28
N ASN A 257 21.03 -13.03 -18.07
CA ASN A 257 21.74 -13.05 -16.78
C ASN A 257 20.93 -12.33 -15.70
N TYR A 258 20.40 -11.14 -16.01
CA TYR A 258 19.53 -10.41 -15.07
C TYR A 258 18.27 -11.18 -14.77
N ARG A 259 17.62 -11.69 -15.82
CA ARG A 259 16.37 -12.41 -15.68
C ARG A 259 16.55 -13.65 -14.81
N GLU A 260 17.58 -14.44 -15.02
CA GLU A 260 17.83 -15.65 -14.25
C GLU A 260 18.15 -15.35 -12.79
N TYR A 261 19.03 -14.38 -12.52
CA TYR A 261 19.32 -13.91 -11.17
C TYR A 261 18.07 -13.38 -10.44
N LEU A 262 17.30 -12.50 -11.09
CA LEU A 262 16.08 -11.93 -10.49
C LEU A 262 15.06 -13.03 -10.17
N ILE A 263 14.83 -13.99 -11.08
CA ILE A 263 13.94 -15.11 -10.80
C ILE A 263 14.43 -15.93 -9.60
N ALA A 264 15.72 -16.23 -9.55
CA ALA A 264 16.30 -17.05 -8.48
C ALA A 264 16.25 -16.34 -7.11
N HIS A 265 16.54 -15.03 -7.08
CA HIS A 265 16.43 -14.18 -5.90
C HIS A 265 14.99 -14.13 -5.36
N GLU A 266 14.01 -13.83 -6.23
CA GLU A 266 12.60 -13.79 -5.83
C GLU A 266 12.08 -15.19 -5.43
N ALA A 267 12.55 -16.26 -6.07
CA ALA A 267 12.27 -17.62 -5.62
C ALA A 267 12.82 -17.89 -4.21
N GLY A 268 13.99 -17.34 -3.88
CA GLY A 268 14.56 -17.38 -2.53
C GLY A 268 13.64 -16.78 -1.47
N HIS A 269 13.06 -15.61 -1.75
CA HIS A 269 12.03 -15.00 -0.89
C HIS A 269 10.81 -15.92 -0.72
N LEU A 270 10.43 -16.67 -1.76
CA LEU A 270 9.29 -17.59 -1.69
C LEU A 270 9.59 -18.87 -0.91
N LEU A 271 10.82 -19.38 -1.01
CA LEU A 271 11.25 -20.64 -0.40
C LEU A 271 11.62 -20.51 1.08
N ASP A 272 11.91 -19.30 1.56
CA ASP A 272 12.30 -19.08 2.95
C ASP A 272 11.13 -19.15 3.94
N ARG A 273 10.67 -20.37 4.23
CA ARG A 273 9.54 -20.64 5.13
C ARG A 273 9.78 -20.15 6.56
N LYS A 274 11.01 -20.26 7.07
CA LYS A 274 11.34 -19.85 8.46
C LYS A 274 11.28 -18.34 8.59
N PHE A 275 11.81 -17.62 7.61
CA PHE A 275 11.74 -16.17 7.59
C PHE A 275 10.27 -15.71 7.45
N LYS A 276 9.51 -16.30 6.52
CA LYS A 276 8.05 -16.03 6.38
C LYS A 276 7.25 -16.26 7.65
N MET A 277 7.55 -17.30 8.42
CA MET A 277 6.88 -17.57 9.70
C MET A 277 7.11 -16.46 10.72
N PHE A 278 8.34 -15.95 10.80
CA PHE A 278 8.67 -14.81 11.65
C PHE A 278 7.99 -13.52 11.19
N GLY A 279 7.93 -13.28 9.87
CA GLY A 279 7.17 -12.17 9.29
C GLY A 279 5.65 -12.28 9.52
N MET A 280 5.10 -13.49 9.65
CA MET A 280 3.70 -13.69 10.05
C MET A 280 3.45 -13.31 11.51
N ILE A 281 4.43 -13.50 12.40
CA ILE A 281 4.31 -13.08 13.81
C ILE A 281 4.35 -11.56 13.93
N ILE A 282 5.25 -10.90 13.18
CA ILE A 282 5.35 -9.43 13.08
C ILE A 282 4.33 -8.89 12.04
N SER A 283 3.36 -9.71 11.64
CA SER A 283 2.44 -9.37 10.57
C SER A 283 1.63 -8.11 10.90
N PRO A 284 1.30 -7.29 9.90
CA PRO A 284 0.32 -6.20 10.01
C PRO A 284 -1.10 -6.68 10.35
N VAL A 285 -1.28 -7.95 10.69
CA VAL A 285 -2.50 -8.51 11.26
C VAL A 285 -2.35 -8.67 12.78
N LEU A 286 -1.41 -9.49 13.26
CA LEU A 286 -1.30 -9.81 14.69
C LEU A 286 -0.89 -8.62 15.54
N VAL A 287 0.02 -7.78 15.03
CA VAL A 287 0.50 -6.59 15.73
C VAL A 287 -0.63 -5.58 15.99
N PRO A 288 -1.42 -5.14 14.99
CA PRO A 288 -2.56 -4.27 15.24
C PRO A 288 -3.59 -4.82 16.22
N TRP A 289 -3.88 -6.14 16.18
CA TRP A 289 -4.79 -6.76 17.14
C TRP A 289 -4.21 -6.75 18.56
N GLY A 290 -2.92 -7.07 18.73
CA GLY A 290 -2.25 -6.99 20.02
C GLY A 290 -2.27 -5.56 20.59
N LEU A 291 -2.00 -4.55 19.76
CA LEU A 291 -2.09 -3.14 20.14
C LEU A 291 -3.52 -2.74 20.52
N LEU A 292 -4.53 -3.17 19.74
CA LEU A 292 -5.92 -2.90 20.05
C LEU A 292 -6.31 -3.46 21.43
N ILE A 293 -5.96 -4.71 21.71
CA ILE A 293 -6.21 -5.34 23.02
C ILE A 293 -5.53 -4.55 24.13
N MET A 294 -4.26 -4.18 23.94
CA MET A 294 -3.47 -3.48 24.95
C MET A 294 -4.03 -2.08 25.27
N PHE A 295 -4.42 -1.31 24.25
CA PHE A 295 -5.06 -0.01 24.45
C PHE A 295 -6.46 -0.12 25.04
N THR A 296 -7.24 -1.14 24.66
CA THR A 296 -8.56 -1.39 25.25
C THR A 296 -8.44 -1.77 26.73
N LEU A 297 -7.46 -2.62 27.08
CA LEU A 297 -7.16 -2.97 28.47
C LEU A 297 -6.69 -1.73 29.26
N SER A 298 -5.85 -0.89 28.65
CA SER A 298 -5.44 0.38 29.25
C SER A 298 -6.66 1.23 29.63
N SER A 299 -7.61 1.44 28.69
CA SER A 299 -8.85 2.17 28.96
C SER A 299 -9.69 1.53 30.05
N TYR A 300 -9.80 0.20 30.05
CA TYR A 300 -10.53 -0.54 31.09
C TYR A 300 -9.96 -0.32 32.50
N TYR A 301 -8.63 -0.43 32.67
CA TYR A 301 -7.99 -0.19 33.96
C TYR A 301 -8.10 1.27 34.40
N GLN A 302 -8.03 2.23 33.48
CA GLN A 302 -8.27 3.64 33.81
C GLN A 302 -9.71 3.87 34.28
N ALA A 303 -10.70 3.35 33.57
CA ALA A 303 -12.12 3.50 33.89
C ALA A 303 -12.51 2.84 35.23
N THR A 304 -11.81 1.79 35.64
CA THR A 304 -12.04 1.09 36.92
C THR A 304 -11.21 1.63 38.09
N GLY A 305 -10.51 2.76 37.91
CA GLY A 305 -9.75 3.44 38.96
C GLY A 305 -8.30 2.99 39.12
N TYR A 306 -7.86 1.97 38.37
CA TYR A 306 -6.47 1.50 38.33
C TYR A 306 -5.61 2.30 37.33
N THR A 307 -5.59 3.62 37.51
CA THR A 307 -4.98 4.58 36.56
C THR A 307 -3.50 4.34 36.32
N VAL A 308 -2.73 3.92 37.34
CA VAL A 308 -1.29 3.59 37.21
C VAL A 308 -1.08 2.42 36.23
N ILE A 309 -1.86 1.34 36.38
CA ILE A 309 -1.79 0.17 35.49
C ILE A 309 -2.22 0.57 34.08
N GLY A 310 -3.30 1.35 33.98
CA GLY A 310 -3.81 1.89 32.72
C GLY A 310 -2.77 2.71 31.96
N ASN A 311 -2.14 3.68 32.62
CA ASN A 311 -1.09 4.53 32.03
C ASN A 311 0.16 3.75 31.65
N PHE A 312 0.54 2.75 32.46
CA PHE A 312 1.64 1.85 32.13
C PHE A 312 1.35 1.08 30.84
N LEU A 313 0.17 0.46 30.70
CA LEU A 313 -0.22 -0.26 29.50
C LEU A 313 -0.27 0.65 28.26
N HIS A 314 -0.75 1.89 28.42
CA HIS A 314 -0.78 2.87 27.33
C HIS A 314 0.64 3.19 26.83
N THR A 315 1.54 3.51 27.77
CA THR A 315 2.93 3.85 27.48
C THR A 315 3.67 2.66 26.88
N ALA A 316 3.46 1.45 27.42
CA ALA A 316 4.02 0.22 26.88
C ALA A 316 3.56 -0.04 25.43
N GLY A 317 2.29 0.20 25.12
CA GLY A 317 1.75 0.12 23.77
C GLY A 317 2.45 1.07 22.80
N LEU A 318 2.66 2.32 23.21
CA LEU A 318 3.40 3.31 22.41
C LEU A 318 4.86 2.90 22.18
N VAL A 319 5.57 2.47 23.22
CA VAL A 319 6.96 1.99 23.11
C VAL A 319 7.06 0.77 22.18
N LEU A 320 6.10 -0.16 22.28
CA LEU A 320 6.04 -1.34 21.42
C LEU A 320 5.92 -0.96 19.95
N ILE A 321 5.14 0.07 19.60
CA ILE A 321 5.04 0.57 18.22
C ILE A 321 6.42 0.98 17.68
N PHE A 322 7.20 1.75 18.46
CA PHE A 322 8.55 2.17 18.04
C PHE A 322 9.50 0.97 17.87
N LEU A 323 9.46 0.02 18.80
CA LEU A 323 10.28 -1.18 18.74
C LEU A 323 9.95 -2.04 17.50
N LEU A 324 8.66 -2.19 17.19
CA LEU A 324 8.19 -2.94 16.03
C LEU A 324 8.62 -2.30 14.71
N ILE A 325 8.63 -0.97 14.62
CA ILE A 325 9.15 -0.26 13.45
C ILE A 325 10.63 -0.57 13.24
N PHE A 326 11.43 -0.55 14.31
CA PHE A 326 12.86 -0.86 14.23
C PHE A 326 13.11 -2.32 13.81
N ILE A 327 12.40 -3.26 14.43
CA ILE A 327 12.49 -4.69 14.09
C ILE A 327 12.09 -4.94 12.63
N TRP A 328 11.03 -4.27 12.15
CA TRP A 328 10.58 -4.40 10.76
C TRP A 328 11.66 -4.01 9.75
N ILE A 329 12.36 -2.89 9.97
CA ILE A 329 13.44 -2.43 9.09
C ILE A 329 14.57 -3.46 9.02
N LYS A 330 15.00 -3.97 10.17
CA LYS A 330 16.07 -4.99 10.23
C LYS A 330 15.66 -6.33 9.68
N TYR A 331 14.39 -6.69 9.83
CA TYR A 331 13.81 -7.87 9.22
C TYR A 331 13.89 -7.76 7.68
N GLU A 332 13.37 -6.69 7.06
CA GLU A 332 13.43 -6.53 5.59
C GLU A 332 14.86 -6.67 5.03
N GLU A 333 15.87 -6.07 5.70
CA GLU A 333 17.28 -6.17 5.32
C GLU A 333 17.81 -7.62 5.33
N LEU A 334 17.52 -8.39 6.37
CA LEU A 334 17.89 -9.80 6.48
C LEU A 334 17.21 -10.68 5.42
N GLY A 335 16.01 -10.30 4.98
CA GLY A 335 15.26 -10.99 3.95
C GLY A 335 15.98 -10.97 2.60
N GLU A 336 16.48 -9.81 2.19
CA GLU A 336 17.26 -9.64 0.94
C GLU A 336 18.52 -10.50 0.95
N TYR A 337 19.26 -10.47 2.05
CA TYR A 337 20.48 -11.25 2.23
C TYR A 337 20.28 -12.76 2.14
N ARG A 338 19.16 -13.26 2.65
CA ARG A 338 18.82 -14.68 2.58
C ARG A 338 18.36 -15.07 1.17
N ALA A 339 17.64 -14.20 0.49
CA ALA A 339 17.25 -14.42 -0.90
C ALA A 339 18.47 -14.46 -1.84
N ASP A 340 19.50 -13.63 -1.61
CA ASP A 340 20.79 -13.76 -2.29
C ASP A 340 21.46 -15.11 -2.02
N ASP A 341 21.47 -15.56 -0.76
CA ASP A 341 22.05 -16.86 -0.39
C ASP A 341 21.30 -18.02 -1.09
N TYR A 342 19.99 -17.89 -1.35
CA TYR A 342 19.23 -18.84 -2.16
C TYR A 342 19.53 -18.72 -3.66
N ALA A 343 19.66 -17.50 -4.21
CA ALA A 343 20.05 -17.31 -5.60
C ALA A 343 21.39 -17.98 -5.90
N ILE A 344 22.39 -17.80 -5.02
CA ILE A 344 23.70 -18.46 -5.13
C ILE A 344 23.56 -20.00 -5.18
N LYS A 345 22.66 -20.58 -4.38
CA LYS A 345 22.41 -22.04 -4.40
C LYS A 345 21.73 -22.51 -5.69
N LEU A 346 20.90 -21.67 -6.30
CA LEU A 346 20.12 -22.04 -7.48
C LEU A 346 20.87 -21.85 -8.80
N ILE A 347 21.65 -20.77 -8.92
CA ILE A 347 22.28 -20.36 -10.19
C ILE A 347 23.80 -20.20 -10.11
N GLY A 348 24.37 -20.43 -8.92
CA GLY A 348 25.81 -20.34 -8.67
C GLY A 348 26.29 -18.95 -8.24
N LEU A 349 27.42 -18.93 -7.52
CA LEU A 349 28.04 -17.72 -7.00
C LEU A 349 28.49 -16.77 -8.11
N THR A 350 29.18 -17.30 -9.14
CA THR A 350 29.73 -16.51 -10.24
C THR A 350 28.66 -15.79 -11.04
N THR A 351 27.57 -16.49 -11.38
CA THR A 351 26.42 -15.93 -12.08
C THR A 351 25.74 -14.84 -11.25
N THR A 352 25.63 -15.07 -9.93
CA THR A 352 25.04 -14.11 -8.98
C THR A 352 25.91 -12.86 -8.82
N GLU A 353 27.23 -13.02 -8.62
CA GLU A 353 28.18 -11.92 -8.52
C GLU A 353 28.17 -11.06 -9.80
N LYS A 354 28.25 -11.70 -10.97
CA LYS A 354 28.24 -11.01 -12.26
C LYS A 354 26.94 -10.22 -12.48
N ALA A 355 25.79 -10.82 -12.19
CA ALA A 355 24.50 -10.14 -12.31
C ALA A 355 24.42 -8.94 -11.36
N LEU A 356 24.88 -9.07 -10.11
CA LEU A 356 24.90 -7.98 -9.14
C LEU A 356 25.87 -6.85 -9.52
N GLU A 357 27.04 -7.18 -10.08
CA GLU A 357 28.00 -6.20 -10.59
C GLU A 357 27.42 -5.38 -11.74
N GLU A 358 26.83 -6.06 -12.71
CA GLU A 358 26.19 -5.43 -13.87
C GLU A 358 24.99 -4.58 -13.44
N LEU A 359 24.16 -5.04 -12.49
CA LEU A 359 23.05 -4.28 -11.92
C LEU A 359 23.52 -3.06 -11.11
N ALA A 360 24.57 -3.19 -10.31
CA ALA A 360 25.17 -2.08 -9.57
C ALA A 360 25.74 -1.02 -10.53
N LEU A 361 26.36 -1.46 -11.63
CA LEU A 361 26.87 -0.56 -12.66
C LEU A 361 25.73 0.15 -13.41
N ALA A 362 24.67 -0.58 -13.77
CA ALA A 362 23.46 0.01 -14.33
C ALA A 362 22.83 1.04 -13.38
N PHE A 363 22.79 0.75 -12.07
CA PHE A 363 22.26 1.68 -11.07
C PHE A 363 23.05 3.00 -11.01
N LYS A 364 24.38 2.98 -11.20
CA LYS A 364 25.21 4.21 -11.23
C LYS A 364 24.82 5.19 -12.33
N THR A 365 24.16 4.71 -13.39
CA THR A 365 23.67 5.54 -14.49
C THR A 365 22.30 6.16 -14.21
N THR A 366 21.65 5.79 -13.10
CA THR A 366 20.35 6.33 -12.70
C THR A 366 20.49 7.61 -11.87
N PRO A 367 19.53 8.55 -11.94
CA PRO A 367 19.51 9.73 -11.08
C PRO A 367 19.57 9.41 -9.58
N GLU A 368 19.09 8.23 -9.19
CA GLU A 368 19.10 7.72 -7.82
C GLU A 368 20.50 7.45 -7.26
N ALA A 369 21.52 7.30 -8.11
CA ALA A 369 22.90 7.07 -7.69
C ALA A 369 23.49 8.23 -6.86
N LEU A 370 22.91 9.42 -6.94
CA LEU A 370 23.32 10.61 -6.17
C LEU A 370 23.04 10.48 -4.67
N TYR A 371 22.22 9.51 -4.24
CA TYR A 371 21.79 9.35 -2.85
C TYR A 371 22.62 8.33 -2.04
N GLY A 372 23.73 7.82 -2.59
CA GLY A 372 24.69 6.96 -1.88
C GLY A 372 24.91 5.59 -2.53
N LYS A 373 25.58 4.68 -1.80
CA LYS A 373 25.83 3.29 -2.24
C LYS A 373 24.50 2.59 -2.53
N SER A 374 24.43 1.87 -3.66
CA SER A 374 23.24 1.10 -4.00
C SER A 374 23.07 -0.10 -3.06
N SER A 375 21.84 -0.59 -2.91
CA SER A 375 21.61 -1.86 -2.20
C SER A 375 22.34 -3.03 -2.86
N PHE A 376 22.55 -2.96 -4.18
CA PHE A 376 23.32 -3.97 -4.93
C PHE A 376 24.80 -3.95 -4.55
N ASP A 377 25.40 -2.77 -4.35
CA ASP A 377 26.80 -2.65 -3.89
C ASP A 377 26.99 -3.27 -2.50
N ILE A 378 26.07 -3.01 -1.57
CA ILE A 378 26.11 -3.56 -0.20
C ILE A 378 25.99 -5.09 -0.22
N ARG A 379 25.07 -5.62 -1.03
CA ARG A 379 24.86 -7.07 -1.19
C ARG A 379 26.05 -7.75 -1.84
N LEU A 380 26.64 -7.13 -2.88
CA LEU A 380 27.84 -7.61 -3.56
C LEU A 380 29.05 -7.64 -2.60
N GLU A 381 29.24 -6.57 -1.81
CA GLU A 381 30.29 -6.49 -0.80
C GLU A 381 30.17 -7.65 0.21
N ARG A 382 28.97 -7.90 0.73
CA ARG A 382 28.69 -9.04 1.63
C ARG A 382 29.05 -10.39 1.00
N ILE A 383 28.64 -10.64 -0.25
CA ILE A 383 28.90 -11.90 -0.95
C ILE A 383 30.41 -12.13 -1.10
N ARG A 384 31.14 -11.09 -1.50
CA ARG A 384 32.60 -11.14 -1.63
C ARG A 384 33.27 -11.36 -0.27
N THR A 385 32.83 -10.70 0.80
CA THR A 385 33.38 -10.92 2.15
C THR A 385 33.16 -12.35 2.65
N LYS A 386 31.97 -12.94 2.43
CA LYS A 386 31.70 -14.36 2.76
C LYS A 386 32.62 -15.31 2.00
N LYS A 387 32.89 -15.04 0.72
CA LYS A 387 33.81 -15.83 -0.12
C LYS A 387 35.21 -15.88 0.50
N PHE A 388 35.72 -14.75 0.99
CA PHE A 388 37.04 -14.67 1.64
C PHE A 388 37.09 -15.36 3.02
N GLN A 389 35.96 -15.51 3.71
CA GLN A 389 35.88 -16.22 4.98
C GLN A 389 35.86 -17.75 4.82
N ASN A 390 35.34 -18.26 3.69
CA ASN A 390 35.31 -19.70 3.40
C ASN A 390 36.59 -20.25 2.73
N ILE A 391 37.58 -19.38 2.49
CA ILE A 391 38.89 -19.74 1.90
C ILE A 391 40.00 -19.80 2.98
N LYS A 392 39.67 -19.49 4.24
CA LYS A 392 40.51 -19.75 5.41
C LYS A 392 39.99 -20.97 6.15
#